data_AF-A0A963DE59-F1
#
_entry.id   AF-A0A963DE59-F1
#
_cell.length_a   1.000
_cell.length_b   1.000
_cell.length_c   1.000
_cell.angle_alpha   90.00
_cell.angle_beta   90.00
_cell.angle_gamma   90.00
#
_symmetry.space_group_name_H-M   'P 1'
#
loop_
_entity.id
_entity.type
_entity.pdbx_description
1 polymer ?
#
loop_
_entity_poly.entity_id
_entity_poly.type
_entity_poly.pdbx_seq_one_letter_code
_entity_poly.pdbx_strand_id
1 'polypeptide(L)'
;MAERLSSHAAADEHGVPEGEIAHLLQETISTVTQHFLNEESLMKTFGYREREPARFHAHIESHADFSGDVCKLVCSADILRPDMLEKLAGMLVDFAVCHQRDHDDPFLDHVLDGQRAS
;
A
#
# COMPACT_ATOMS: atom_id res chain seq x y z
N MET A 1 21.60 -54.44 -0.42
CA MET A 1 21.06 -53.28 0.31
C MET A 1 21.04 -52.12 -0.66
N ALA A 2 19.84 -51.68 -1.06
CA ALA A 2 19.67 -50.53 -1.91
C ALA A 2 19.77 -49.27 -1.04
N GLU A 3 20.94 -48.64 -1.00
CA GLU A 3 21.06 -47.31 -0.42
C GLU A 3 20.50 -46.31 -1.43
N ARG A 4 19.23 -45.98 -1.15
CA ARG A 4 18.46 -44.80 -1.53
C ARG A 4 19.30 -43.66 -2.11
N LEU A 5 19.09 -43.42 -3.40
CA LEU A 5 19.06 -42.07 -3.97
C LEU A 5 18.10 -41.21 -3.13
N SER A 6 18.59 -40.10 -2.61
CA SER A 6 17.76 -38.90 -2.49
C SER A 6 18.67 -37.69 -2.58
N SER A 7 18.73 -37.15 -3.79
CA SER A 7 19.14 -35.79 -4.07
C SER A 7 18.31 -34.85 -3.18
N HIS A 8 18.94 -34.24 -2.18
CA HIS A 8 18.58 -32.88 -1.79
C HIS A 8 19.55 -32.02 -2.60
N ALA A 9 19.22 -31.75 -3.87
CA ALA A 9 18.50 -30.54 -4.23
C ALA A 9 19.18 -29.36 -3.54
N ALA A 10 20.03 -28.67 -4.30
CA ALA A 10 20.56 -27.37 -3.92
C ALA A 10 19.43 -26.56 -3.29
N ALA A 11 19.64 -26.08 -2.07
CA ALA A 11 18.83 -24.99 -1.54
C ALA A 11 18.87 -23.90 -2.60
N ASP A 12 17.70 -23.48 -3.08
CA ASP A 12 17.56 -22.45 -4.10
C ASP A 12 18.42 -21.25 -3.67
N GLU A 13 19.55 -21.04 -4.37
CA GLU A 13 20.63 -20.12 -3.95
C GLU A 13 20.24 -18.64 -4.08
N HIS A 14 18.93 -18.38 -4.25
CA HIS A 14 18.31 -17.11 -4.58
C HIS A 14 17.05 -16.80 -3.75
N GLY A 15 16.69 -17.61 -2.75
CA GLY A 15 15.55 -17.32 -1.89
C GLY A 15 15.78 -16.09 -1.01
N VAL A 16 14.94 -15.05 -1.14
CA VAL A 16 14.96 -13.87 -0.26
C VAL A 16 14.67 -14.34 1.18
N PRO A 17 15.52 -14.01 2.17
CA PRO A 17 15.27 -14.39 3.57
C PRO A 17 13.92 -13.88 4.06
N GLU A 18 13.18 -14.69 4.83
CA GLU A 18 11.88 -14.30 5.41
C GLU A 18 11.94 -12.98 6.20
N GLY A 19 13.05 -12.73 6.90
CA GLY A 19 13.27 -11.48 7.62
C GLY A 19 13.38 -10.25 6.71
N GLU A 20 13.93 -10.42 5.51
CA GLU A 20 14.01 -9.35 4.50
C GLU A 20 12.64 -9.08 3.89
N ILE A 21 11.85 -10.12 3.62
CA ILE A 21 10.45 -9.97 3.17
C ILE A 21 9.63 -9.22 4.22
N ALA A 22 9.72 -9.62 5.49
CA ALA A 22 9.02 -8.95 6.58
C ALA A 22 9.40 -7.47 6.72
N HIS A 23 10.70 -7.15 6.55
CA HIS A 23 11.19 -5.78 6.56
C HIS A 23 10.63 -4.95 5.40
N LEU A 24 10.69 -5.48 4.17
CA LEU A 24 10.15 -4.80 2.98
C LEU A 24 8.64 -4.55 3.08
N LEU A 25 7.89 -5.51 3.65
CA LEU A 25 6.47 -5.33 3.94
C LEU A 25 6.24 -4.18 4.91
N GLN A 26 7.00 -4.14 6.00
CA GLN A 26 6.90 -3.06 6.99
C GLN A 26 7.23 -1.70 6.38
N GLU A 27 8.29 -1.60 5.59
CA GLU A 27 8.66 -0.36 4.91
C GLU A 27 7.58 0.09 3.93
N THR A 28 7.07 -0.82 3.10
CA THR A 28 6.01 -0.53 2.13
C THR A 28 4.76 0.03 2.81
N ILE A 29 4.30 -0.62 3.88
CA ILE A 29 3.12 -0.18 4.64
C ILE A 29 3.37 1.18 5.29
N SER A 30 4.56 1.39 5.84
CA SER A 30 4.93 2.66 6.48
C SER A 30 4.94 3.80 5.45
N THR A 31 5.52 3.57 4.27
CA THR A 31 5.55 4.55 3.18
C THR A 31 4.15 4.91 2.68
N VAL A 32 3.29 3.91 2.46
CA VAL A 32 1.91 4.14 2.02
C VAL A 32 1.12 4.91 3.08
N THR A 33 1.25 4.54 4.35
CA THR A 33 0.57 5.26 5.45
C THR A 33 1.04 6.70 5.55
N GLN A 34 2.35 6.94 5.41
CA GLN A 34 2.91 8.29 5.43
C GLN A 34 2.44 9.12 4.23
N HIS A 35 2.31 8.50 3.06
CA HIS A 35 1.77 9.13 1.87
C HIS A 35 0.33 9.62 2.09
N PHE A 36 -0.55 8.77 2.62
CA PHE A 36 -1.92 9.15 2.98
C PHE A 36 -1.93 10.36 3.92
N LEU A 37 -1.17 10.32 5.02
CA LEU A 37 -1.10 11.43 5.97
C LEU A 37 -0.63 12.75 5.32
N ASN A 38 0.29 12.68 4.36
CA ASN A 38 0.77 13.85 3.63
C ASN A 38 -0.35 14.45 2.76
N GLU A 39 -1.09 13.64 2.03
CA GLU A 39 -2.22 14.11 1.21
C GLU A 39 -3.33 14.70 2.07
N GLU A 40 -3.67 14.06 3.18
CA GLU A 40 -4.66 14.60 4.12
C GLU A 40 -4.26 15.95 4.70
N SER A 41 -2.96 16.12 4.97
CA SER A 41 -2.40 17.38 5.41
C SER A 41 -2.53 18.44 4.31
N LEU A 42 -2.12 18.12 3.08
CA LEU A 42 -2.21 19.02 1.92
C LEU A 42 -3.66 19.42 1.62
N MET A 43 -4.60 18.47 1.63
CA MET A 43 -6.03 18.74 1.46
C MET A 43 -6.55 19.77 2.48
N LYS A 44 -6.12 19.67 3.74
CA LYS A 44 -6.48 20.65 4.79
C LYS A 44 -5.78 21.99 4.55
N THR A 45 -4.48 21.98 4.24
CA THR A 45 -3.69 23.19 4.01
C THR A 45 -4.25 24.04 2.87
N PHE A 46 -4.69 23.41 1.78
CA PHE A 46 -5.24 24.11 0.61
C PHE A 46 -6.77 24.29 0.65
N GLY A 47 -7.42 24.01 1.78
CA GLY A 47 -8.86 24.24 1.96
C GLY A 47 -9.76 23.35 1.11
N TYR A 48 -9.27 22.17 0.70
CA TYR A 48 -10.04 21.20 -0.08
C TYR A 48 -11.24 20.67 0.71
N ARG A 49 -11.05 20.47 2.03
CA ARG A 49 -12.11 20.03 2.95
C ARG A 49 -13.33 20.95 2.92
N GLU A 50 -13.13 22.25 2.89
CA GLU A 50 -14.20 23.24 2.93
C GLU A 50 -14.87 23.42 1.55
N ARG A 51 -14.10 23.29 0.47
CA ARG A 51 -14.62 23.44 -0.90
C ARG A 51 -15.35 22.21 -1.41
N GLU A 52 -14.79 21.03 -1.15
CA GLU A 52 -15.26 19.74 -1.68
C GLU A 52 -15.42 18.70 -0.54
N PRO A 53 -16.28 18.97 0.46
CA PRO A 53 -16.35 18.15 1.68
C PRO A 53 -16.70 16.68 1.42
N ALA A 54 -17.56 16.41 0.42
CA ALA A 54 -17.92 15.05 0.05
C ALA A 54 -16.73 14.26 -0.53
N ARG A 55 -15.93 14.90 -1.40
CA ARG A 55 -14.74 14.29 -1.98
C ARG A 55 -13.64 14.10 -0.95
N PHE A 56 -13.43 15.10 -0.09
CA PHE A 56 -12.52 14.98 1.04
C PHE A 56 -12.87 13.76 1.89
N HIS A 57 -14.12 13.62 2.32
CA HIS A 57 -14.52 12.47 3.16
C HIS A 57 -14.33 11.12 2.44
N ALA A 58 -14.70 11.04 1.16
CA ALA A 58 -14.50 9.83 0.37
C ALA A 58 -13.01 9.46 0.22
N HIS A 59 -12.12 10.45 0.09
CA HIS A 59 -10.67 10.24 0.05
C HIS A 59 -10.15 9.63 1.36
N ILE A 60 -10.49 10.24 2.50
CA ILE A 60 -10.09 9.75 3.84
C ILE A 60 -10.62 8.35 4.11
N GLU A 61 -11.88 8.09 3.75
CA GLU A 61 -12.51 6.78 3.92
C GLU A 61 -11.80 5.72 3.08
N SER A 62 -11.46 6.05 1.82
CA SER A 62 -10.67 5.16 0.96
C SER A 62 -9.30 4.81 1.56
N HIS A 63 -8.58 5.77 2.18
CA HIS A 63 -7.33 5.49 2.89
C HIS A 63 -7.53 4.54 4.07
N ALA A 64 -8.58 4.79 4.86
CA ALA A 64 -8.87 4.02 6.07
C ALA A 64 -9.27 2.58 5.75
N ASP A 65 -10.15 2.38 4.77
CA ASP A 65 -10.60 1.06 4.34
C ASP A 65 -9.43 0.23 3.80
N PHE A 66 -8.62 0.82 2.92
CA PHE A 66 -7.44 0.15 2.38
C PHE A 66 -6.43 -0.23 3.46
N SER A 67 -6.11 0.71 4.36
CA SER A 67 -5.21 0.46 5.49
C SER A 67 -5.74 -0.67 6.39
N GLY A 68 -7.06 -0.70 6.61
CA GLY A 68 -7.72 -1.75 7.37
C GLY A 68 -7.57 -3.13 6.71
N ASP A 69 -7.74 -3.22 5.39
CA ASP A 69 -7.62 -4.47 4.65
C ASP A 69 -6.17 -4.96 4.54
N VAL A 70 -5.21 -4.06 4.32
CA VAL A 70 -3.77 -4.39 4.38
C VAL A 70 -3.37 -4.88 5.77
N CYS A 71 -3.84 -4.22 6.83
CA CYS A 71 -3.56 -4.60 8.21
C CYS A 71 -4.08 -6.02 8.51
N LYS A 72 -5.33 -6.33 8.14
CA LYS A 72 -5.90 -7.69 8.28
C LYS A 72 -5.03 -8.74 7.58
N LEU A 73 -4.54 -8.43 6.38
CA LEU A 73 -3.73 -9.35 5.60
C LEU A 73 -2.35 -9.56 6.22
N VAL A 74 -1.67 -8.48 6.60
CA VAL A 74 -0.31 -8.50 7.15
C VAL A 74 -0.24 -9.08 8.56
N CYS A 75 -1.31 -8.92 9.35
CA CYS A 75 -1.44 -9.58 10.65
C CYS A 75 -1.81 -11.06 10.56
N SER A 76 -1.99 -11.61 9.35
CA SER A 76 -2.19 -13.05 9.16
C SER A 76 -0.92 -13.83 9.49
N ALA A 77 -1.06 -14.97 10.18
CA ALA A 77 0.05 -15.90 10.43
C ALA A 77 0.69 -16.44 9.14
N ASP A 78 -0.04 -16.38 8.02
CA ASP A 78 0.37 -16.91 6.72
C ASP A 78 0.93 -15.84 5.76
N ILE A 79 1.17 -14.60 6.20
CA ILE A 79 1.54 -13.50 5.28
C ILE A 79 2.80 -13.80 4.44
N LEU A 80 3.76 -14.57 4.98
CA LEU A 80 5.00 -14.91 4.28
C LEU A 80 4.83 -16.00 3.20
N ARG A 81 3.64 -16.58 3.06
CA ARG A 81 3.39 -17.51 1.96
C ARG A 81 3.36 -16.76 0.62
N PRO A 82 3.92 -17.32 -0.46
CA PRO A 82 3.97 -16.65 -1.77
C PRO A 82 2.61 -16.16 -2.29
N ASP A 83 1.55 -16.95 -2.12
CA ASP A 83 0.19 -16.60 -2.56
C ASP A 83 -0.39 -15.41 -1.78
N MET A 84 0.00 -15.24 -0.52
CA MET A 84 -0.40 -14.13 0.33
C MET A 84 0.35 -12.85 -0.01
N LEU A 85 1.65 -12.96 -0.33
CA LEU A 85 2.46 -11.85 -0.83
C LEU A 85 1.97 -11.36 -2.20
N GLU A 86 1.65 -12.28 -3.12
CA GLU A 86 1.09 -11.95 -4.43
C GLU A 86 -0.27 -11.26 -4.29
N LYS A 87 -1.13 -11.77 -3.40
CA LYS A 87 -2.41 -11.12 -3.08
C LYS A 87 -2.22 -9.70 -2.54
N LEU A 88 -1.28 -9.49 -1.61
CA LEU A 88 -1.00 -8.16 -1.07
C LEU A 88 -0.47 -7.22 -2.15
N ALA A 89 0.45 -7.68 -3.00
CA ALA A 89 0.99 -6.89 -4.10
C ALA A 89 -0.12 -6.48 -5.09
N GLY A 90 -1.01 -7.41 -5.43
CA GLY A 90 -2.18 -7.13 -6.25
C GLY A 90 -3.09 -6.07 -5.63
N MET A 91 -3.39 -6.19 -4.32
CA MET A 91 -4.18 -5.19 -3.60
C MET A 91 -3.52 -3.81 -3.61
N LEU A 92 -2.20 -3.72 -3.42
CA LEU A 92 -1.45 -2.46 -3.46
C LEU A 92 -1.52 -1.80 -4.83
N VAL A 93 -1.32 -2.57 -5.91
CA VAL A 93 -1.33 -2.06 -7.28
C VAL A 93 -2.74 -1.62 -7.69
N ASP A 94 -3.74 -2.46 -7.46
CA ASP A 94 -5.13 -2.16 -7.82
C ASP A 94 -5.63 -0.92 -7.07
N PHE A 95 -5.30 -0.81 -5.79
CA PHE A 95 -5.61 0.37 -5.00
C PHE A 95 -4.90 1.60 -5.56
N ALA A 96 -3.57 1.57 -5.78
CA ALA A 96 -2.84 2.73 -6.27
C ALA A 96 -3.41 3.26 -7.60
N VAL A 97 -3.75 2.36 -8.54
CA VAL A 97 -4.31 2.76 -9.84
C VAL A 97 -5.72 3.35 -9.70
N CYS A 98 -6.58 2.71 -8.92
CA CYS A 98 -7.96 3.17 -8.77
C CYS A 98 -8.04 4.45 -7.94
N HIS A 99 -7.31 4.48 -6.82
CA HIS A 99 -7.28 5.61 -5.90
C HIS A 99 -6.71 6.86 -6.57
N GLN A 100 -5.61 6.72 -7.32
CA GLN A 100 -5.03 7.85 -8.04
C GLN A 100 -6.03 8.49 -9.00
N ARG A 101 -6.70 7.68 -9.81
CA ARG A 101 -7.66 8.17 -10.80
C ARG A 101 -8.89 8.82 -10.14
N ASP A 102 -9.43 8.18 -9.10
CA ASP A 102 -10.74 8.53 -8.55
C ASP A 102 -10.66 9.60 -7.45
N HIS A 103 -9.50 9.71 -6.77
CA HIS A 103 -9.29 10.57 -5.60
C HIS A 103 -8.12 11.54 -5.76
N ASP A 104 -6.92 11.08 -6.15
CA ASP A 104 -5.72 11.92 -6.15
C ASP A 104 -5.69 12.94 -7.29
N ASP A 105 -6.01 12.52 -8.53
CA ASP A 105 -6.00 13.39 -9.71
C ASP A 105 -6.93 14.62 -9.52
N PRO A 106 -8.19 14.48 -9.06
CA PRO A 106 -9.05 15.63 -8.74
C PRO A 106 -8.49 16.57 -7.66
N PHE A 107 -7.80 16.01 -6.67
CA PHE A 107 -7.18 16.78 -5.58
C PHE A 107 -5.94 17.55 -6.07
N LEU A 108 -5.15 16.95 -6.98
CA LEU A 108 -3.92 17.53 -7.50
C LEU A 108 -4.19 18.86 -8.22
N ASP A 109 -5.23 18.91 -9.04
CA ASP A 109 -5.66 20.14 -9.73
C ASP A 109 -5.97 21.26 -8.73
N HIS A 110 -6.67 20.93 -7.64
CA HIS A 110 -7.01 21.89 -6.58
C HIS A 110 -5.77 22.40 -5.83
N VAL A 111 -4.80 21.54 -5.54
CA VAL A 111 -3.53 21.95 -4.91
C VAL A 111 -2.74 22.88 -5.83
N LEU A 112 -2.62 22.53 -7.11
CA LEU A 112 -1.87 23.33 -8.08
C LEU A 112 -2.51 24.71 -8.28
N ASP A 113 -3.84 24.79 -8.28
CA ASP A 113 -4.55 26.07 -8.32
C ASP A 113 -4.37 26.88 -7.02
N GLY A 114 -4.38 26.22 -5.86
CA GLY A 114 -4.09 26.84 -4.57
C GLY A 114 -2.67 27.42 -4.49
N GLN A 115 -1.68 26.73 -5.07
CA GLN A 115 -0.30 27.22 -5.15
C GLN A 115 -0.15 28.44 -6.06
N ARG A 116 -0.91 28.52 -7.16
CA ARG A 116 -0.88 29.67 -8.09
C ARG A 116 -1.52 30.93 -7.51
N ALA A 117 -2.43 30.77 -6.56
CA ALA A 117 -3.18 31.86 -5.94
C ALA A 117 -2.50 32.45 -4.68
N SER A 118 -1.39 31.85 -4.23
CA SER A 118 -0.60 32.26 -3.03
C SER A 118 0.65 33.03 -3.41
#